data_AF-A0A9D0IJE3-F1
#
_entry.id   AF-A0A9D0IJE3-F1
#
_cell.length_a   1.000
_cell.length_b   1.000
_cell.length_c   1.000
_cell.angle_alpha   90.00
_cell.angle_beta   90.00
_cell.angle_gamma   90.00
#
_symmetry.space_group_name_H-M   'P 1'
#
loop_
_entity.id
_entity.type
_entity.pdbx_description
1 polymer ?
#
loop_
_entity_poly.entity_id
_entity_poly.type
_entity_poly.pdbx_seq_one_letter_code
_entity_poly.pdbx_strand_id
1 'polypeptide(L)'
;MGEVEQGGAAWSDDADRFSAYLKTTEQCFLLCGETGEQQVHVRFTGPWQGREVVWDCHFVTLDHELGKMLPASLMEPHNFIEIGEPSARGMPLRVCLDLPRIDLPAIRKMIVMIRNYRNLRPGRHAFGKRGINP
;
A
#
# COMPACT_ATOMS: atom_id res chain seq x y z
N MET A 1 10.10 -7.31 -33.28
CA MET A 1 9.25 -6.19 -32.81
C MET A 1 8.04 -6.79 -32.13
N GLY A 2 7.81 -6.68 -30.82
CA GLY A 2 8.61 -6.16 -29.72
C GLY A 2 8.49 -7.16 -28.56
N GLU A 3 9.62 -7.45 -27.94
CA GLU A 3 9.71 -8.34 -26.81
C GLU A 3 9.04 -7.67 -25.59
N VAL A 4 8.25 -8.45 -24.89
CA VAL A 4 7.52 -8.05 -23.69
C VAL A 4 8.50 -7.73 -22.55
N GLU A 5 8.94 -6.48 -22.44
CA GLU A 5 9.65 -5.93 -21.26
C GLU A 5 8.71 -5.74 -20.04
N GLN A 6 7.63 -6.52 -19.93
CA GLN A 6 6.52 -6.27 -18.99
C GLN A 6 6.82 -6.64 -17.52
N GLY A 7 8.01 -7.17 -17.22
CA GLY A 7 8.41 -7.50 -15.84
C GLY A 7 9.33 -6.47 -15.15
N GLY A 8 10.12 -5.71 -15.92
CA GLY A 8 11.21 -4.91 -15.35
C GLY A 8 10.77 -3.55 -14.79
N ALA A 9 9.84 -2.87 -15.47
CA ALA A 9 9.40 -1.53 -15.09
C ALA A 9 8.51 -1.53 -13.82
N ALA A 10 7.71 -2.59 -13.62
CA ALA A 10 6.88 -2.78 -12.44
C ALA A 10 7.68 -2.85 -11.12
N TRP A 11 8.90 -3.37 -11.20
CA TRP A 11 9.82 -3.52 -10.07
C TRP A 11 10.88 -2.41 -10.02
N SER A 12 10.90 -1.53 -11.02
CA SER A 12 11.87 -0.45 -11.13
C SER A 12 11.84 0.40 -9.86
N ASP A 13 13.02 0.65 -9.32
CA ASP A 13 13.24 1.55 -8.18
C ASP A 13 13.07 3.03 -8.57
N ASP A 14 12.57 3.29 -9.78
CA ASP A 14 12.38 4.62 -10.33
C ASP A 14 10.88 4.92 -10.47
N ALA A 15 10.40 5.85 -9.64
CA ALA A 15 9.01 6.28 -9.63
C ALA A 15 8.57 6.92 -10.95
N ASP A 16 9.45 7.66 -11.64
CA ASP A 16 9.11 8.34 -12.89
C ASP A 16 8.84 7.33 -14.01
N ARG A 17 9.73 6.33 -14.13
CA ARG A 17 9.57 5.21 -15.07
C ARG A 17 8.31 4.40 -14.79
N PHE A 18 7.97 4.17 -13.52
CA PHE A 18 6.72 3.49 -13.15
C PHE A 18 5.48 4.32 -13.52
N SER A 19 5.51 5.64 -13.28
CA SER A 19 4.42 6.54 -13.67
C SER A 19 4.21 6.56 -15.19
N ALA A 20 5.30 6.63 -15.97
CA ALA A 20 5.26 6.53 -17.42
C ALA A 20 4.69 5.18 -17.90
N TYR A 21 5.06 4.09 -17.23
CA TYR A 21 4.52 2.75 -17.51
C TYR A 21 3.01 2.67 -17.27
N LEU A 22 2.51 3.18 -16.14
CA LEU A 22 1.08 3.22 -15.86
C LEU A 22 0.31 4.07 -16.88
N LYS A 23 0.86 5.21 -17.30
CA LYS A 23 0.28 6.05 -18.37
C LYS A 23 0.21 5.32 -19.70
N THR A 24 1.23 4.55 -20.03
CA THR A 24 1.32 3.79 -21.30
C THR A 24 0.39 2.59 -21.32
N THR A 25 0.22 1.92 -20.17
CA THR A 25 -0.60 0.71 -20.04
C THR A 25 -2.05 0.99 -19.66
N GLU A 26 -2.42 2.26 -19.47
CA GLU A 26 -3.73 2.71 -18.97
C GLU A 26 -4.11 2.09 -17.62
N GLN A 27 -3.12 1.58 -16.88
CA GLN A 27 -3.34 0.96 -15.59
C GLN A 27 -3.36 2.02 -14.48
N CYS A 28 -4.32 1.88 -13.56
CA CYS A 28 -4.41 2.78 -12.40
C CYS A 28 -3.54 2.35 -11.22
N PHE A 29 -3.19 1.07 -11.14
CA PHE A 29 -2.38 0.46 -10.09
C PHE A 29 -1.75 -0.82 -10.62
N LEU A 30 -0.65 -1.24 -10.02
CA LEU A 30 0.03 -2.49 -10.29
C LEU A 30 0.16 -3.26 -8.97
N LEU A 31 -0.14 -4.55 -9.04
CA LEU A 31 -0.06 -5.44 -7.90
C LEU A 31 1.29 -6.20 -7.96
N CYS A 32 2.15 -5.99 -6.98
CA CYS A 32 3.48 -6.61 -6.86
C CYS A 32 3.44 -7.81 -5.89
N GLY A 33 2.52 -8.75 -6.12
CA GLY A 33 2.36 -9.94 -5.28
C GLY A 33 1.14 -10.76 -5.69
N GLU A 34 0.63 -11.59 -4.77
CA GLU A 34 -0.63 -12.32 -4.94
C GLU A 34 -1.71 -11.72 -4.04
N THR A 35 -2.94 -11.63 -4.54
CA THR A 35 -4.11 -11.25 -3.73
C THR A 35 -4.61 -12.44 -2.94
N GLY A 36 -5.20 -12.21 -1.77
CA GLY A 36 -5.71 -13.27 -0.89
C GLY A 36 -4.69 -13.75 0.15
N GLU A 37 -3.48 -13.21 0.08
CA GLU A 37 -2.42 -13.39 1.06
C GLU A 37 -2.63 -12.49 2.29
N GLN A 38 -1.86 -12.77 3.34
CA GLN A 38 -1.82 -11.97 4.56
C GLN A 38 -1.02 -10.65 4.41
N GLN A 39 -0.28 -10.52 3.31
CA GLN A 39 0.41 -9.31 2.90
C GLN A 39 0.32 -9.16 1.38
N VAL A 40 0.17 -7.93 0.88
CA VAL A 40 0.22 -7.66 -0.55
C VAL A 40 0.88 -6.31 -0.80
N HIS A 41 1.72 -6.27 -1.83
CA HIS A 41 2.38 -5.06 -2.27
C HIS A 41 1.67 -4.51 -3.50
N VAL A 42 1.38 -3.22 -3.50
CA VAL A 42 0.62 -2.53 -4.53
C VAL A 42 1.26 -1.19 -4.80
N ARG A 43 1.54 -0.90 -6.06
CA ARG A 43 2.09 0.38 -6.49
C ARG A 43 1.07 1.13 -7.33
N PHE A 44 0.86 2.41 -7.08
CA PHE A 44 -0.06 3.22 -7.87
C PHE A 44 0.32 4.70 -7.86
N THR A 45 -0.13 5.45 -8.85
CA THR A 45 0.01 6.91 -8.84
C THR A 45 -1.17 7.58 -8.17
N GLY A 46 -0.91 8.63 -7.41
CA GLY A 46 -1.94 9.39 -6.74
C GLY A 46 -1.47 10.78 -6.29
N PRO A 47 -2.41 11.71 -6.06
CA PRO A 47 -2.07 13.03 -5.58
C PRO A 47 -1.58 12.99 -4.12
N TRP A 48 -0.46 13.63 -3.85
CA TRP A 48 0.11 13.87 -2.52
C TRP A 48 0.52 15.33 -2.38
N GLN A 49 -0.06 16.05 -1.41
CA GLN A 49 0.27 17.47 -1.16
C GLN A 49 0.27 18.34 -2.44
N GLY A 50 -0.63 18.04 -3.39
CA GLY A 50 -0.73 18.76 -4.67
C GLY A 50 0.24 18.30 -5.77
N ARG A 51 0.99 17.22 -5.58
CA ARG A 51 1.88 16.61 -6.58
C ARG A 51 1.45 15.19 -6.90
N GLU A 52 1.57 14.76 -8.14
CA GLU A 52 1.41 13.35 -8.50
C GLU A 52 2.65 12.59 -8.02
N VAL A 53 2.47 11.60 -7.14
CA VAL A 53 3.55 10.74 -6.66
C VAL A 53 3.20 9.27 -6.89
N VAL A 54 4.24 8.44 -6.97
CA VAL A 54 4.08 6.98 -6.91
C VAL A 54 3.99 6.57 -5.46
N TRP A 55 2.91 5.90 -5.12
CA TRP A 55 2.68 5.26 -3.85
C TRP A 55 3.18 3.83 -3.91
N ASP A 56 4.05 3.46 -2.97
CA ASP A 56 4.56 2.11 -2.78
C ASP A 56 3.86 1.52 -1.55
N CYS A 57 2.71 0.87 -1.78
CA CYS A 57 1.79 0.49 -0.71
C CYS A 57 1.95 -0.97 -0.28
N HIS A 58 2.25 -1.19 0.99
CA HIS A 58 2.28 -2.50 1.61
C HIS A 58 1.05 -2.69 2.48
N PHE A 59 0.08 -3.46 2.01
CA PHE A 59 -1.05 -3.88 2.80
C PHE A 59 -0.69 -5.13 3.58
N VAL A 60 -0.85 -5.10 4.89
CA VAL A 60 -0.61 -6.24 5.78
C VAL A 60 -1.85 -6.48 6.63
N THR A 61 -2.11 -7.74 6.94
CA THR A 61 -3.16 -8.09 7.92
C THR A 61 -2.61 -7.97 9.33
N LEU A 62 -3.50 -7.70 10.29
CA LEU A 62 -3.13 -7.72 11.71
C LEU A 62 -2.62 -9.10 12.14
N ASP A 63 -3.18 -10.17 11.60
CA ASP A 63 -2.72 -11.54 11.87
C ASP A 63 -1.25 -11.74 11.48
N HIS A 64 -0.86 -11.26 10.29
CA HIS A 64 0.54 -11.28 9.85
C HIS A 64 1.46 -10.47 10.76
N GLU A 65 1.02 -9.28 11.17
CA GLU A 65 1.82 -8.41 12.03
C GLU A 65 1.94 -8.98 13.44
N LEU A 66 0.86 -9.58 13.97
CA LEU A 66 0.83 -10.25 15.27
C LEU A 66 1.72 -11.50 15.27
N GLY A 67 1.75 -12.26 14.17
CA GLY A 67 2.65 -13.40 14.00
C GLY A 67 4.13 -13.01 13.95
N LYS A 68 4.45 -11.76 13.60
CA LYS A 68 5.82 -11.20 13.61
C LYS A 68 6.19 -10.52 14.93
N MET A 69 5.22 -10.01 15.68
CA MET A 69 5.49 -9.43 16.99
C MET A 69 5.83 -10.53 18.00
N LEU A 70 7.00 -10.43 18.63
CA LEU A 70 7.32 -11.21 19.83
C LEU A 70 6.24 -10.97 20.90
N PRO A 71 5.91 -11.97 21.74
CA PRO A 71 4.81 -11.93 22.71
C PRO A 71 4.91 -10.83 23.79
N ALA A 72 5.98 -10.02 23.77
CA ALA A 72 6.24 -8.96 24.74
C ALA A 72 5.69 -7.57 24.34
N SER A 73 5.26 -7.36 23.09
CA SER A 73 4.56 -6.10 22.73
C SER A 73 3.06 -6.25 22.99
N LEU A 74 2.64 -5.84 24.20
CA LEU A 74 1.24 -5.61 24.60
C LEU A 74 0.57 -4.47 23.83
N MET A 75 1.04 -4.14 22.62
CA MET A 75 0.38 -3.16 21.77
C MET A 75 -0.83 -3.85 21.17
N GLU A 76 -2.01 -3.42 21.59
CA GLU A 76 -3.26 -3.84 20.99
C GLU A 76 -3.17 -3.74 19.46
N PRO A 77 -3.49 -4.82 18.72
CA PRO A 77 -3.45 -4.82 17.28
C PRO A 77 -4.53 -3.86 16.78
N HIS A 78 -4.11 -2.70 16.28
CA HIS A 78 -4.95 -1.66 15.73
C HIS A 78 -4.61 -1.44 14.26
N ASN A 79 -5.61 -1.11 13.43
CA ASN A 79 -5.32 -0.70 12.07
C ASN A 79 -4.44 0.54 12.10
N PHE A 80 -3.44 0.58 11.24
CA PHE A 80 -2.57 1.75 11.14
C PHE A 80 -2.17 2.00 9.70
N ILE A 81 -2.03 3.27 9.34
CA ILE A 81 -1.39 3.71 8.11
C ILE A 81 -0.08 4.37 8.53
N GLU A 82 1.02 3.85 8.04
CA GLU A 82 2.35 4.41 8.23
C GLU A 82 2.86 4.91 6.89
N ILE A 83 3.27 6.18 6.85
CA ILE A 83 3.87 6.77 5.66
C ILE A 83 5.32 7.03 5.98
N GLY A 84 6.21 6.33 5.28
CA GLY A 84 7.64 6.49 5.44
C GLY A 84 8.16 7.70 4.67
N GLU A 85 9.49 7.79 4.59
CA GLU A 85 10.16 8.84 3.85
C GLU A 85 10.16 8.56 2.33
N PRO A 86 10.02 9.60 1.49
CA PRO A 86 10.06 9.41 0.04
C PRO A 86 11.40 8.81 -0.39
N SER A 87 11.32 7.79 -1.23
CA SER A 87 12.46 7.04 -1.78
C SER A 87 12.45 7.13 -3.32
N ALA A 88 13.51 6.65 -3.97
CA ALA A 88 13.57 6.61 -5.44
C ALA A 88 12.37 5.84 -6.03
N ARG A 89 11.91 4.80 -5.32
CA ARG A 89 10.75 3.97 -5.67
C ARG A 89 9.39 4.67 -5.56
N GLY A 90 9.35 5.78 -4.82
CA GLY A 90 8.15 6.53 -4.51
C GLY A 90 7.95 6.75 -3.00
N MET A 91 6.73 7.10 -2.62
CA MET A 91 6.32 7.29 -1.24
C MET A 91 5.90 5.94 -0.62
N PRO A 92 6.69 5.38 0.31
CA PRO A 92 6.32 4.15 0.99
C PRO A 92 5.14 4.39 1.92
N LEU A 93 4.13 3.53 1.80
CA LEU A 93 2.92 3.58 2.61
C LEU A 93 2.57 2.18 3.08
N ARG A 94 2.61 1.94 4.37
CA ARG A 94 2.26 0.65 4.97
C ARG A 94 0.90 0.77 5.62
N VAL A 95 -0.02 -0.12 5.29
CA VAL A 95 -1.34 -0.14 5.91
C VAL A 95 -1.59 -1.50 6.52
N CYS A 96 -1.79 -1.51 7.83
CA CYS A 96 -2.22 -2.68 8.55
C CYS A 96 -3.73 -2.64 8.77
N LEU A 97 -4.40 -3.76 8.46
CA LEU A 97 -5.85 -3.89 8.55
C LEU A 97 -6.24 -5.17 9.29
N ASP A 98 -7.29 -5.07 10.10
CA ASP A 98 -8.00 -6.18 10.73
C ASP A 98 -8.86 -6.90 9.68
N LEU A 99 -8.18 -7.56 8.76
CA LEU A 99 -8.79 -8.38 7.73
C LEU A 99 -8.15 -9.76 7.75
N PRO A 100 -8.93 -10.83 7.51
CA PRO A 100 -8.37 -12.18 7.43
C PRO A 100 -7.45 -12.37 6.21
N ARG A 101 -7.70 -11.63 5.12
CA ARG A 101 -6.90 -11.64 3.89
C ARG A 101 -7.07 -10.33 3.12
N ILE A 102 -6.07 -9.97 2.32
CA ILE A 102 -6.13 -8.78 1.47
C ILE A 102 -6.55 -9.18 0.04
N ASP A 103 -7.85 -9.07 -0.23
CA ASP A 103 -8.41 -9.31 -1.56
C ASP A 103 -8.42 -8.03 -2.42
N LEU A 104 -8.54 -8.20 -3.74
CA LEU A 104 -8.66 -7.11 -4.71
C LEU A 104 -9.71 -6.02 -4.36
N PRO A 105 -10.94 -6.33 -3.88
CA PRO A 105 -11.89 -5.32 -3.43
C PRO A 105 -11.37 -4.49 -2.25
N ALA A 106 -10.64 -5.10 -1.30
CA ALA A 106 -10.02 -4.37 -0.20
C ALA A 106 -8.95 -3.41 -0.73
N ILE A 107 -8.10 -3.88 -1.64
CA ILE A 107 -7.05 -3.08 -2.28
C ILE A 107 -7.65 -1.87 -3.00
N ARG A 108 -8.70 -2.07 -3.81
CA ARG A 108 -9.39 -0.98 -4.52
C ARG A 108 -9.95 0.05 -3.56
N LYS A 109 -10.61 -0.41 -2.48
CA LYS A 109 -11.14 0.48 -1.43
C LYS A 109 -10.03 1.29 -0.78
N MET A 110 -8.88 0.66 -0.51
CA MET A 110 -7.71 1.33 0.07
C MET A 110 -7.10 2.36 -0.87
N ILE A 111 -6.91 2.04 -2.15
CA ILE A 111 -6.42 2.99 -3.15
C ILE A 111 -7.35 4.21 -3.21
N VAL A 112 -8.66 3.99 -3.25
CA VAL A 112 -9.66 5.07 -3.24
C VAL A 112 -9.56 5.88 -1.96
N MET A 113 -9.44 5.25 -0.80
CA MET A 113 -9.25 5.95 0.48
C MET A 113 -8.00 6.83 0.45
N ILE A 114 -6.84 6.27 0.10
CA ILE A 114 -5.55 6.97 0.08
C ILE A 114 -5.61 8.17 -0.88
N ARG A 115 -6.17 7.99 -2.09
CA ARG A 115 -6.34 9.07 -3.07
C ARG A 115 -7.23 10.21 -2.58
N ASN A 116 -8.24 9.92 -1.77
CA ASN A 116 -9.17 10.92 -1.24
C ASN A 116 -8.72 11.51 0.11
N TYR A 117 -7.70 10.94 0.73
CA TYR A 117 -7.30 11.32 2.09
C TYR A 117 -6.43 12.58 2.08
N ARG A 118 -7.07 13.74 2.30
CA ARG A 118 -6.37 15.05 2.29
C ARG A 118 -5.42 15.27 3.48
N ASN A 119 -5.58 14.50 4.55
CA ASN A 119 -4.86 14.67 5.82
C ASN A 119 -3.82 13.59 6.10
N LEU A 120 -3.43 12.80 5.09
CA LEU A 120 -2.33 11.87 5.28
C LEU A 120 -1.05 12.67 5.55
N ARG A 121 -0.36 12.30 6.63
CA ARG A 121 0.89 12.92 7.04
C ARG A 121 1.96 11.84 7.16
N PRO A 122 3.24 12.17 6.93
CA PRO A 122 4.33 11.25 7.26
C PRO A 122 4.23 10.78 8.72
N GLY A 123 4.65 9.55 8.97
CA GLY A 123 4.54 8.88 10.26
C GLY A 123 3.40 7.86 10.35
N ARG A 124 3.25 7.26 11.54
CA ARG A 124 2.28 6.20 11.84
C ARG A 124 0.99 6.78 12.42
N HIS A 125 -0.13 6.48 11.78
CA HIS A 125 -1.48 6.88 12.15
C HIS A 125 -2.29 5.62 12.45
N ALA A 126 -2.56 5.36 13.73
CA ALA A 126 -3.51 4.33 14.10
C ALA A 126 -4.94 4.82 13.84
N PHE A 127 -5.80 3.99 13.26
CA PHE A 127 -7.18 4.33 12.96
C PHE A 127 -8.10 3.12 13.17
N GLY A 128 -9.37 3.39 13.46
CA GLY A 128 -10.29 2.36 13.88
C GLY A 128 -10.01 1.95 15.32
N LYS A 129 -10.95 2.28 16.22
CA LYS A 129 -11.07 1.48 17.44
C LYS A 129 -11.35 0.06 16.99
N ARG A 130 -10.73 -0.93 17.63
CA ARG A 130 -11.27 -2.29 17.63
C ARG A 130 -12.70 -2.14 18.12
N GLY A 131 -13.64 -2.11 17.17
CA GLY A 131 -15.04 -2.12 17.49
C GLY A 131 -15.26 -3.45 18.16
N ILE A 132 -15.25 -3.47 19.50
CA ILE A 132 -15.94 -4.48 20.26
C ILE A 132 -17.38 -4.33 19.79
N ASN A 133 -17.75 -5.12 18.78
CA ASN A 133 -19.14 -5.38 18.53
C ASN A 133 -19.52 -6.43 19.59
N PRO A 134 -20.41 -6.12 20.54
CA PRO A 134 -20.82 -7.04 21.60
C PRO A 134 -21.48 -8.30 21.05
#